data_AF-A0A2J0KNX6-F1
#
_entry.id   AF-A0A2J0KNX6-F1
#
_cell.length_a   1.000
_cell.length_b   1.000
_cell.length_c   1.000
_cell.angle_alpha   90.00
_cell.angle_beta   90.00
_cell.angle_gamma   90.00
#
_symmetry.space_group_name_H-M   'P 1'
#
loop_
_entity.id
_entity.type
_entity.pdbx_description
1 polymer ?
#
loop_
_entity_poly.entity_id
_entity_poly.type
_entity_poly.pdbx_seq_one_letter_code
_entity_poly.pdbx_strand_id
1 'polypeptide(L)'
;MDHSILKDQLFALYDGELDPASRRDVEAHLAGCRECRESYDRWAMTAKAIFPAPKPATSEFFVRTVMNRIHELESPRPVRRWDLSLRWLVPAIGMAFALFLAIMPASQTMSMDNFLFQEMSGHLSWVYSNRSPNNDETLQFIMGETQ
;
A
#
# COMPACT_ATOMS: atom_id res chain seq x y z
N MET A 1 -24.38 2.94 47.32
CA MET A 1 -25.74 3.26 46.85
C MET A 1 -26.72 2.26 47.46
N ASP A 2 -27.87 2.72 47.95
CA ASP A 2 -28.92 1.85 48.50
C ASP A 2 -29.80 1.25 47.39
N HIS A 3 -30.42 0.11 47.66
CA HIS A 3 -31.26 -0.63 46.71
C HIS A 3 -32.52 0.15 46.31
N SER A 4 -33.07 0.95 47.22
CA SER A 4 -34.25 1.78 46.96
C SER A 4 -33.97 2.84 45.88
N ILE A 5 -32.90 3.60 46.08
CA ILE A 5 -32.44 4.65 45.15
C ILE A 5 -32.09 4.04 43.79
N LEU A 6 -31.49 2.84 43.77
CA LEU A 6 -31.14 2.18 42.52
C LEU A 6 -32.37 1.82 41.69
N LYS A 7 -33.43 1.29 42.31
CA LYS A 7 -34.67 0.93 41.61
C LYS A 7 -35.29 2.11 40.88
N ASP A 8 -35.28 3.29 41.50
CA ASP A 8 -35.82 4.51 40.88
C ASP A 8 -34.96 4.96 39.69
N GLN A 9 -33.65 4.71 39.74
CA GLN A 9 -32.71 5.08 38.68
C GLN A 9 -32.57 4.05 37.55
N LEU A 10 -33.12 2.82 37.69
CA LEU A 10 -33.02 1.78 36.65
C LEU A 10 -33.72 2.20 35.34
N PHE A 11 -34.85 2.89 35.43
CA PHE A 11 -35.58 3.38 34.26
C PHE A 11 -34.76 4.47 33.54
N ALA A 12 -34.27 5.46 34.29
CA ALA A 12 -33.41 6.51 33.74
C ALA A 12 -32.09 5.97 33.17
N LEU A 13 -31.56 4.87 33.73
CA LEU A 13 -30.39 4.19 33.17
C LEU A 13 -30.70 3.63 31.79
N TYR A 14 -31.84 2.97 31.62
CA TYR A 14 -32.26 2.35 30.36
C TYR A 14 -32.58 3.37 29.27
N ASP A 15 -33.30 4.43 29.63
CA ASP A 15 -33.64 5.53 28.72
C ASP A 15 -32.42 6.41 28.39
N GLY A 16 -31.32 6.24 29.14
CA GLY A 16 -30.08 6.94 28.93
C GLY A 16 -30.04 8.35 29.53
N GLU A 17 -31.00 8.69 30.39
CA GLU A 17 -31.21 10.01 31.00
C GLU A 17 -30.32 10.30 32.23
N LEU A 18 -29.61 9.29 32.75
CA LEU A 18 -28.67 9.49 33.85
C LEU A 18 -27.45 10.32 33.42
N ASP A 19 -27.03 11.24 34.29
CA ASP A 19 -25.77 11.94 34.14
C ASP A 19 -24.56 10.98 34.29
N PRO A 20 -23.37 11.35 33.78
CA PRO A 20 -22.23 10.45 33.77
C PRO A 20 -21.75 9.97 35.15
N ALA A 21 -21.95 10.74 36.22
CA ALA A 21 -21.56 10.32 37.57
C ALA A 21 -22.56 9.31 38.12
N SER A 22 -23.86 9.63 38.07
CA SER A 22 -24.93 8.72 38.51
C SER A 22 -24.93 7.41 37.73
N ARG A 23 -24.68 7.45 36.42
CA ARG A 23 -24.56 6.23 35.59
C ARG A 23 -23.46 5.30 36.12
N ARG A 24 -22.28 5.83 36.43
CA ARG A 24 -21.17 5.02 36.96
C ARG A 24 -21.51 4.39 38.30
N ASP A 25 -22.18 5.12 39.18
CA ASP A 25 -22.56 4.62 40.50
C ASP A 25 -23.58 3.47 40.38
N VAL A 26 -24.57 3.60 39.49
CA VAL A 26 -25.55 2.54 39.22
C VAL A 26 -24.88 1.33 38.56
N GLU A 27 -24.03 1.53 37.55
CA GLU A 27 -23.28 0.46 36.88
C GLU A 27 -22.38 -0.29 37.87
N ALA A 28 -21.69 0.41 38.76
CA ALA A 28 -20.86 -0.20 39.80
C ALA A 28 -21.70 -1.05 40.76
N HIS A 29 -22.89 -0.60 41.15
CA HIS A 29 -23.79 -1.40 41.97
C HIS A 29 -24.32 -2.63 41.22
N LEU A 30 -24.72 -2.51 39.96
CA LEU A 30 -25.14 -3.65 39.13
C LEU A 30 -24.01 -4.67 38.93
N ALA A 31 -22.75 -4.21 38.88
CA ALA A 31 -21.58 -5.08 38.83
C ALA A 31 -21.38 -5.87 40.15
N GLY A 32 -21.77 -5.30 41.30
CA GLY A 32 -21.62 -5.93 42.62
C GLY A 32 -22.85 -6.69 43.14
N CYS A 33 -24.06 -6.37 42.68
CA CYS A 33 -25.32 -6.92 43.20
C CYS A 33 -26.05 -7.76 42.15
N ARG A 34 -26.09 -9.08 42.36
CA ARG A 34 -26.74 -10.03 41.46
C ARG A 34 -28.26 -9.83 41.39
N GLU A 35 -28.92 -9.59 42.52
CA GLU A 35 -30.38 -9.43 42.59
C GLU A 35 -30.86 -8.24 41.75
N CYS A 36 -30.17 -7.10 41.87
CA CYS A 36 -30.45 -5.90 41.09
C CYS A 36 -30.21 -6.12 39.60
N ARG A 37 -29.12 -6.82 39.24
CA ARG A 37 -28.82 -7.17 37.86
C ARG A 37 -29.90 -8.04 37.24
N GLU A 38 -30.27 -9.14 37.89
CA GLU A 38 -31.33 -10.04 37.40
C GLU A 38 -32.69 -9.34 37.28
N SER A 39 -32.96 -8.38 38.16
CA SER A 39 -34.19 -7.57 38.09
C SER A 39 -34.16 -6.59 36.92
N TYR A 40 -33.03 -5.90 36.70
CA TYR A 40 -32.83 -5.02 35.55
C TYR A 40 -32.90 -5.79 34.23
N ASP A 41 -32.23 -6.94 34.12
CA ASP A 41 -32.20 -7.75 32.90
C ASP A 41 -33.60 -8.24 32.52
N ARG A 42 -34.36 -8.77 33.49
CA ARG A 42 -35.75 -9.20 33.27
C ARG A 42 -36.61 -8.05 32.77
N TRP A 43 -36.51 -6.89 33.41
CA TRP A 43 -37.28 -5.72 33.01
C TRP A 43 -36.86 -5.21 31.62
N ALA A 44 -35.56 -5.11 31.33
CA ALA A 44 -35.02 -4.66 30.05
C ALA A 44 -35.45 -5.59 28.89
N MET A 45 -35.50 -6.90 29.14
CA MET A 45 -36.05 -7.88 28.19
C MET A 45 -37.53 -7.62 27.90
N THR A 46 -38.34 -7.41 28.95
CA THR A 46 -39.76 -7.09 28.80
C THR A 46 -39.97 -5.77 28.06
N ALA A 47 -39.22 -4.73 28.43
CA ALA A 47 -39.27 -3.41 27.78
C ALA A 47 -38.96 -3.51 26.28
N LYS A 48 -37.91 -4.25 25.92
CA LYS A 48 -37.54 -4.47 24.51
C LYS A 48 -38.62 -5.22 23.71
N ALA A 49 -39.36 -6.11 24.34
CA ALA A 49 -40.45 -6.85 23.69
C ALA A 49 -41.70 -5.99 23.47
N ILE A 50 -42.00 -5.08 24.40
CA ILE A 50 -43.18 -4.20 24.34
C ILE A 50 -42.90 -2.97 23.47
N PHE A 51 -41.70 -2.41 23.57
CA PHE A 51 -41.26 -1.22 22.86
C PHE A 51 -40.16 -1.59 21.87
N PRO A 52 -40.52 -2.22 20.73
CA PRO A 52 -39.53 -2.52 19.70
C PRO A 52 -38.95 -1.21 19.18
N ALA A 53 -37.62 -1.10 19.18
CA ALA A 53 -36.95 0.05 18.61
C ALA A 53 -37.42 0.26 17.18
N PRO A 54 -37.80 1.50 16.79
CA PRO A 54 -38.19 1.77 15.42
C PRO A 54 -37.02 1.40 14.52
N LYS A 55 -37.27 0.60 13.47
CA LYS A 55 -36.24 0.32 12.47
C LYS A 55 -35.89 1.65 11.82
N PRO A 56 -34.65 2.16 11.98
CA PRO A 56 -34.27 3.39 11.31
C PRO A 56 -34.39 3.15 9.80
N ALA A 57 -34.97 4.11 9.09
CA ALA A 57 -34.93 4.12 7.63
C ALA A 57 -33.49 4.45 7.22
N THR A 58 -32.64 3.43 7.12
CA THR A 58 -31.24 3.62 6.77
C THR A 58 -31.09 3.71 5.27
N SER A 59 -30.40 4.74 4.79
CA SER A 59 -29.95 4.80 3.40
C SER A 59 -28.83 3.79 3.15
N GLU A 60 -28.75 3.26 1.94
CA GLU A 60 -27.66 2.36 1.53
C GLU A 60 -26.28 3.02 1.69
N PHE A 61 -26.21 4.33 1.44
CA PHE A 61 -25.01 5.13 1.69
C PHE A 61 -24.57 5.09 3.16
N PHE A 62 -25.49 5.30 4.10
CA PHE A 62 -25.17 5.26 5.53
C PHE A 62 -24.67 3.88 5.96
N VAL A 63 -25.33 2.81 5.51
CA VAL A 63 -24.91 1.43 5.81
C VAL A 63 -23.50 1.18 5.30
N ARG A 64 -23.20 1.57 4.06
CA ARG A 64 -21.87 1.40 3.46
C ARG A 64 -20.80 2.17 4.23
N THR A 65 -21.08 3.42 4.62
CA THR A 65 -20.15 4.24 5.41
C THR A 65 -19.85 3.60 6.77
N VAL A 66 -20.88 3.16 7.50
CA VAL A 66 -20.71 2.53 8.82
C VAL A 66 -19.95 1.21 8.71
N MET A 67 -20.31 0.35 7.74
CA MET A 67 -19.64 -0.95 7.56
C MET A 67 -18.18 -0.81 7.15
N ASN A 68 -17.87 0.15 6.26
CA ASN A 68 -16.47 0.45 5.93
C ASN A 68 -15.69 0.89 7.17
N ARG A 69 -16.30 1.74 8.01
CA ARG A 69 -15.66 2.22 9.24
C ARG A 69 -15.40 1.11 10.25
N ILE A 70 -16.33 0.16 10.40
CA ILE A 70 -16.13 -1.01 11.27
C ILE A 70 -15.00 -1.88 10.73
N HIS A 71 -14.97 -2.16 9.42
CA HIS A 71 -13.90 -2.92 8.80
C HIS A 71 -12.53 -2.27 8.96
N GLU A 72 -12.43 -0.94 8.89
CA GLU A 72 -11.18 -0.22 9.17
C GLU A 72 -10.68 -0.41 10.60
N LEU A 73 -11.60 -0.51 11.58
CA LEU A 73 -11.26 -0.71 12.99
C LEU A 73 -10.89 -2.16 13.30
N GLU A 74 -11.55 -3.13 12.66
CA GLU A 74 -11.29 -4.56 12.85
C GLU A 74 -10.09 -5.07 12.06
N SER A 75 -9.78 -4.46 10.92
CA SER A 75 -8.64 -4.89 10.13
C SER A 75 -7.35 -4.54 10.88
N PRO A 76 -6.58 -5.53 11.38
CA PRO A 76 -5.29 -5.23 11.98
C PRO A 76 -4.46 -4.53 10.90
N ARG A 77 -4.04 -3.29 11.16
CA ARG A 77 -3.13 -2.58 10.27
C ARG A 77 -1.98 -3.55 9.99
N PRO A 78 -1.70 -3.93 8.73
CA PRO A 78 -0.56 -4.76 8.45
C PRO A 78 0.66 -3.95 8.89
N VAL A 79 1.21 -4.29 10.06
CA VAL A 79 2.49 -3.78 10.51
C VAL A 79 3.49 -4.28 9.48
N ARG A 80 3.84 -3.39 8.54
CA ARG A 80 4.71 -3.68 7.40
C ARG A 80 6.11 -3.93 7.96
N ARG A 81 6.36 -5.15 8.43
CA ARG A 81 7.65 -5.60 9.02
C ARG A 81 8.83 -5.34 8.07
N TRP A 82 8.54 -5.27 6.77
CA TRP A 82 9.48 -4.89 5.71
C TRP A 82 10.04 -3.47 5.84
N ASP A 83 9.30 -2.49 6.38
CA ASP A 83 9.75 -1.10 6.47
C ASP A 83 10.92 -0.96 7.47
N LEU A 84 10.87 -1.67 8.61
CA LEU A 84 11.99 -1.69 9.55
C LEU A 84 13.23 -2.43 8.99
N SER A 85 13.02 -3.54 8.27
CA SER A 85 14.15 -4.30 7.70
C SER A 85 14.86 -3.55 6.58
N LEU A 86 14.13 -2.81 5.73
CA LEU A 86 14.75 -2.03 4.67
C LEU A 86 15.53 -0.84 5.21
N ARG A 87 15.02 -0.16 6.24
CA ARG A 87 15.71 0.98 6.85
C ARG A 87 17.08 0.61 7.42
N TRP A 88 17.26 -0.63 7.87
CA TRP A 88 18.56 -1.15 8.33
C TRP A 88 19.47 -1.63 7.19
N LEU A 89 18.91 -1.99 6.03
CA LEU A 89 19.69 -2.38 4.86
C LEU A 89 20.23 -1.19 4.06
N VAL A 90 19.61 -0.01 4.16
CA VAL A 90 20.07 1.22 3.50
C VAL A 90 21.56 1.52 3.74
N PRO A 91 22.09 1.54 4.98
CA PRO A 91 23.52 1.82 5.21
C PRO A 91 24.44 0.72 4.66
N ALA A 92 24.02 -0.55 4.71
CA ALA A 92 24.82 -1.67 4.20
C ALA A 92 24.92 -1.64 2.67
N ILE A 93 23.81 -1.35 1.98
CA ILE A 93 23.77 -1.20 0.52
C ILE A 93 24.60 0.01 0.08
N GLY A 94 24.49 1.14 0.79
CA GLY A 94 25.29 2.33 0.49
C GLY A 94 26.79 2.08 0.63
N MET A 95 27.20 1.37 1.68
CA MET A 95 28.60 1.01 1.89
C MET A 95 29.12 0.03 0.84
N ALA A 96 28.33 -1.00 0.49
CA ALA A 96 28.68 -1.94 -0.58
C ALA A 96 28.83 -1.24 -1.93
N PHE A 97 27.94 -0.29 -2.24
CA PHE A 97 28.01 0.50 -3.48
C PHE A 97 29.22 1.43 -3.51
N ALA A 98 29.54 2.09 -2.39
CA ALA A 98 30.74 2.92 -2.27
C ALA A 98 32.03 2.10 -2.41
N LEU A 99 32.09 0.91 -1.79
CA LEU A 99 33.20 -0.02 -1.96
C LEU A 99 33.32 -0.51 -3.41
N PHE A 100 32.20 -0.83 -4.05
CA PHE A 100 32.19 -1.23 -5.45
C PHE A 100 32.75 -0.14 -6.37
N LEU A 101 32.37 1.13 -6.16
CA LEU A 101 32.92 2.26 -6.89
C LEU A 101 34.41 2.50 -6.60
N ALA A 102 34.85 2.28 -5.36
CA ALA A 102 36.25 2.46 -4.97
C ALA A 102 37.18 1.36 -5.50
N ILE A 103 36.67 0.14 -5.63
CA ILE A 103 37.42 -1.03 -6.12
C ILE A 103 37.31 -1.16 -7.64
N MET A 104 36.27 -0.57 -8.26
CA MET A 104 36.19 -0.53 -9.71
C MET A 104 37.44 0.16 -10.26
N PRO A 105 38.29 -0.54 -11.03
CA PRO A 105 39.47 0.07 -11.59
C PRO A 105 39.00 1.18 -12.53
N ALA A 106 39.33 2.44 -12.21
CA ALA A 106 39.12 3.60 -13.06
C ALA A 106 39.98 3.57 -14.35
N SER A 107 40.37 2.37 -14.78
CA SER A 107 41.41 2.12 -15.77
C SER A 107 41.10 0.84 -16.53
N GLN A 108 40.08 0.90 -17.39
CA GLN A 108 40.33 0.54 -18.78
C GLN A 108 40.30 1.84 -19.58
N THR A 109 41.34 2.66 -19.42
CA THR A 109 41.75 3.53 -20.53
C THR A 109 42.21 2.59 -21.64
N MET A 110 41.29 2.11 -22.47
CA MET A 110 41.65 1.53 -23.76
C MET A 110 42.50 2.59 -24.45
N SER A 111 43.81 2.34 -24.56
CA SER A 111 44.71 3.19 -25.32
C SER A 111 44.15 3.29 -26.75
N MET A 112 43.73 4.50 -27.13
CA MET A 112 43.24 4.82 -28.47
C MET A 112 44.27 4.49 -29.56
N ASP A 113 45.55 4.34 -29.20
CA ASP A 113 46.62 4.02 -30.13
C ASP A 113 46.41 2.64 -30.76
N ASN A 114 45.99 1.63 -29.98
CA ASN A 114 45.71 0.30 -30.53
C ASN A 114 44.51 0.28 -31.48
N PHE A 115 43.54 1.19 -31.29
CA PHE A 115 42.36 1.27 -32.16
C PHE A 115 42.70 1.97 -33.49
N LEU A 116 43.51 3.04 -33.46
CA LEU A 116 43.93 3.78 -34.65
C LEU A 116 44.86 2.97 -35.56
N PHE A 117 45.76 2.15 -35.01
CA PHE A 117 46.65 1.29 -35.81
C PHE A 117 45.94 0.08 -36.43
N GLN A 118 44.90 -0.45 -35.78
CA GLN A 118 44.16 -1.61 -36.29
C GLN A 118 43.16 -1.24 -37.40
N GLU A 119 42.57 -0.04 -37.37
CA GLU A 119 41.57 0.38 -38.38
C GLU A 119 42.22 0.85 -39.69
N MET A 120 43.38 1.52 -39.64
CA MET A 120 44.03 2.05 -40.85
C MET A 120 44.73 0.98 -41.70
N SER A 121 45.13 -0.14 -41.08
CA SER A 121 45.78 -1.26 -41.79
C SER A 121 44.78 -2.15 -42.56
N GLY A 122 43.52 -2.21 -42.13
CA GLY A 122 42.47 -3.01 -42.79
C GLY A 122 41.88 -2.36 -44.06
N HIS A 123 41.79 -1.02 -44.10
CA HIS A 123 41.08 -0.33 -45.19
C HIS A 123 41.92 -0.12 -46.47
N LEU A 124 43.26 -0.05 -46.35
CA LEU A 124 44.13 0.17 -47.52
C LEU A 124 44.34 -1.08 -48.39
N SER A 125 44.17 -2.28 -47.83
CA SER A 125 44.31 -3.53 -48.58
C SER A 125 43.12 -3.82 -49.50
N TRP A 126 41.89 -3.47 -49.08
CA TRP A 126 40.67 -3.67 -49.89
C TRP A 126 40.55 -2.68 -51.06
N VAL A 127 40.99 -1.42 -50.87
CA VAL A 127 40.88 -0.39 -51.91
C VAL A 127 41.84 -0.64 -53.09
N TYR A 128 43.00 -1.27 -52.86
CA TYR A 128 43.93 -1.61 -53.94
C TYR A 128 43.55 -2.87 -54.72
N SER A 129 42.77 -3.80 -54.13
CA SER A 129 42.45 -5.06 -54.80
C SER A 129 41.25 -4.99 -55.75
N ASN A 130 40.43 -3.93 -55.69
CA ASN A 130 39.12 -3.91 -56.34
C ASN A 130 38.94 -2.87 -57.46
N ARG A 131 40.04 -2.40 -58.06
CA ARG A 131 39.99 -1.45 -59.19
C ARG A 131 40.62 -2.01 -60.46
N SER A 132 39.82 -2.79 -61.21
CA SER A 132 39.98 -2.97 -62.66
C SER A 132 38.59 -3.19 -63.28
N PRO A 133 38.03 -2.21 -64.02
CA PRO A 133 36.75 -2.37 -64.71
C PRO A 133 36.95 -2.79 -66.17
N ASN A 134 36.30 -3.90 -66.57
CA ASN A 134 36.06 -4.21 -67.99
C ASN A 134 34.93 -3.30 -68.48
N ASN A 135 35.26 -2.35 -69.35
CA ASN A 135 34.38 -1.25 -69.76
C ASN A 135 33.46 -1.58 -70.96
N ASP A 136 33.33 -2.85 -71.34
CA ASP A 136 32.68 -3.21 -72.61
C ASP A 136 31.16 -3.43 -72.53
N GLU A 137 30.57 -3.60 -71.33
CA GLU A 137 29.12 -3.84 -71.20
C GLU A 137 28.28 -2.57 -71.06
N THR A 138 28.83 -1.45 -70.58
CA THR A 138 28.02 -0.27 -70.24
C THR A 138 27.64 0.61 -71.44
N LEU A 139 28.26 0.44 -72.61
CA LEU A 139 27.94 1.24 -73.80
C LEU A 139 26.73 0.73 -74.60
N GLN A 140 26.24 -0.49 -74.34
CA GLN A 140 25.04 -1.01 -75.02
C GLN A 140 23.72 -0.51 -74.41
N PHE A 141 23.73 -0.01 -73.17
CA PHE A 141 22.50 0.40 -72.49
C PHE A 141 22.07 1.85 -72.80
N ILE A 142 22.97 2.71 -73.30
CA ILE A 142 22.67 4.15 -73.48
C ILE A 142 22.15 4.49 -74.90
N MET A 143 22.28 3.59 -75.88
CA MET A 143 21.90 3.89 -77.29
C MET A 143 20.58 3.26 -77.77
N GLY A 144 19.70 2.80 -76.87
CA GLY A 144 18.49 2.09 -77.27
C GLY A 144 17.24 2.49 -76.49
N GLU A 145 16.72 3.70 -76.69
CA GLU A 145 15.27 3.95 -76.70
C GLU A 145 14.97 5.38 -77.21
N THR A 146 14.89 5.47 -78.54
CA THR A 146 14.16 6.51 -79.25
C THR A 146 12.79 5.95 -79.64
N GLN A 147 11.71 6.50 -79.08
CA GLN A 147 10.44 6.73 -79.80
C GLN A 147 9.57 7.73 -79.04
#